data_AF-A0A969LBP6-F1
#
_entry.id   AF-A0A969LBP6-F1
#
_cell.length_a   1.000
_cell.length_b   1.000
_cell.length_c   1.000
_cell.angle_alpha   90.00
_cell.angle_beta   90.00
_cell.angle_gamma   90.00
#
_symmetry.space_group_name_H-M   'P 1'
#
loop_
_entity.id
_entity.type
_entity.pdbx_description
1 polymer ?
#
loop_
_entity_poly.entity_id
_entity_poly.type
_entity_poly.pdbx_seq_one_letter_code
_entity_poly.pdbx_strand_id
1 'polypeptide(L)'
;MDTPRRTQPFIHAAYLVLLALVALLPRLLDLGLFITHDEAEFWIERSRQFWQAMQAGDYGATAISTHPGVTTMWSGMLGMMLREWLFTQGILQTDSLVLLLTWQRVPAVLVHTAGILLGYYLLRRILPASVAMLAALLWAADPLL
;
A
#
# COMPACT_ATOMS: atom_id res chain seq x y z
N MET A 1 19.68 3.27 -38.72
CA MET A 1 19.01 4.48 -38.20
C MET A 1 19.02 4.38 -36.69
N ASP A 2 20.05 4.94 -36.05
CA ASP A 2 20.17 4.96 -34.61
C ASP A 2 19.18 5.96 -34.03
N THR A 3 18.16 5.46 -33.34
CA THR A 3 17.34 6.32 -32.49
C THR A 3 18.22 6.86 -31.36
N PRO A 4 18.19 8.17 -31.07
CA PRO A 4 19.10 8.76 -30.12
C PRO A 4 18.82 8.19 -28.72
N ARG A 5 19.86 7.58 -28.11
CA ARG A 5 19.85 6.97 -26.75
C ARG A 5 19.28 7.88 -25.63
N ARG A 6 19.10 9.17 -25.91
CA ARG A 6 18.63 10.22 -24.99
C ARG A 6 17.15 10.11 -24.62
N THR A 7 16.30 9.47 -25.43
CA THR A 7 14.85 9.36 -25.14
C THR A 7 14.49 8.16 -24.27
N GLN A 8 15.37 7.16 -24.17
CA GLN A 8 15.12 5.96 -23.36
C GLN A 8 14.84 6.24 -21.88
N PRO A 9 15.57 7.10 -21.15
CA PRO A 9 15.26 7.36 -19.74
C PRO A 9 13.87 7.99 -19.55
N PHE A 10 13.45 8.88 -20.46
CA PHE A 10 12.12 9.52 -20.39
C PHE A 10 10.99 8.52 -20.62
N ILE A 11 11.16 7.58 -21.54
CA ILE A 11 10.18 6.53 -21.80
C ILE A 11 10.02 5.62 -20.56
N HIS A 12 11.14 5.22 -19.95
CA HIS A 12 11.08 4.39 -18.73
C HIS A 12 10.45 5.15 -17.56
N ALA A 13 10.76 6.44 -17.39
CA ALA A 13 10.12 7.26 -16.38
C ALA A 13 8.60 7.37 -16.63
N ALA A 14 8.17 7.62 -17.86
CA ALA A 14 6.76 7.67 -18.23
C ALA A 14 6.04 6.34 -17.94
N TYR A 15 6.70 5.21 -18.21
CA TYR A 15 6.19 3.88 -17.88
C TYR A 15 6.00 3.65 -16.38
N LEU A 16 6.98 4.05 -15.56
CA LEU A 16 6.86 3.94 -14.10
C LEU A 16 5.76 4.85 -13.56
N VAL A 17 5.66 6.08 -14.06
CA VAL A 17 4.58 7.01 -13.66
C VAL A 17 3.22 6.45 -14.06
N LEU A 18 3.07 5.95 -15.28
CA LEU A 18 1.81 5.34 -15.73
C LEU A 18 1.42 4.16 -14.83
N LEU A 19 2.35 3.23 -14.57
CA LEU A 19 2.10 2.09 -13.70
C LEU A 19 1.75 2.52 -12.27
N ALA A 20 2.46 3.51 -11.73
CA ALA A 20 2.15 4.04 -10.40
C ALA A 20 0.74 4.63 -10.35
N LEU A 21 0.33 5.41 -11.35
CA LEU A 21 -1.00 6.00 -11.41
C LEU A 21 -2.10 4.95 -11.56
N VAL A 22 -1.91 3.96 -12.44
CA VAL A 22 -2.88 2.87 -12.64
C VAL A 22 -3.00 1.99 -11.39
N ALA A 23 -1.89 1.72 -10.70
CA ALA A 23 -1.91 0.98 -9.45
C ALA A 23 -2.55 1.77 -8.31
N LEU A 24 -2.19 3.06 -8.18
CA LEU A 24 -2.52 3.88 -7.01
C LEU A 24 -3.93 4.49 -7.08
N LEU A 25 -4.33 5.08 -8.21
CA LEU A 25 -5.54 5.90 -8.28
C LEU A 25 -6.82 5.10 -7.96
N PRO A 26 -7.08 3.92 -8.56
CA PRO A 26 -8.30 3.18 -8.25
C PRO A 26 -8.36 2.81 -6.76
N ARG A 27 -7.22 2.40 -6.18
CA ARG A 27 -7.10 1.98 -4.79
C ARG A 27 -7.27 3.13 -3.80
N LEU A 28 -6.78 4.33 -4.14
CA LEU A 28 -6.98 5.54 -3.32
C LEU A 28 -8.43 6.01 -3.35
N LEU A 29 -9.09 5.96 -4.50
CA LEU A 29 -10.48 6.37 -4.65
C LEU A 29 -11.45 5.45 -3.91
N ASP A 30 -11.06 4.19 -3.70
CA ASP A 30 -11.85 3.18 -3.01
C ASP A 30 -11.63 3.15 -1.47
N LEU A 31 -10.72 3.99 -0.97
CA LEU A 31 -10.43 4.06 0.46
C LEU A 31 -11.64 4.55 1.25
N GLY A 32 -12.05 3.76 2.24
CA GLY A 32 -13.13 4.11 3.16
C GLY A 32 -14.55 3.93 2.60
N LEU A 33 -14.72 3.42 1.36
CA LEU A 33 -16.03 3.20 0.75
C LEU A 33 -16.75 1.95 1.27
N PHE A 34 -16.00 0.90 1.62
CA PHE A 34 -16.53 -0.34 2.16
C PHE A 34 -15.62 -0.86 3.27
N ILE A 35 -16.16 -1.72 4.13
CA ILE A 35 -15.42 -2.45 5.17
C ILE A 35 -15.59 -3.94 4.91
N THR A 36 -14.49 -4.71 4.94
CA THR A 36 -14.54 -6.16 4.88
C THR A 36 -14.82 -6.75 6.26
N HIS A 37 -15.29 -8.00 6.29
CA HIS A 37 -15.53 -8.70 7.55
C HIS A 37 -14.26 -8.81 8.40
N ASP A 38 -13.12 -9.17 7.78
CA ASP A 38 -11.86 -9.33 8.51
C ASP A 38 -11.31 -7.99 9.05
N GLU A 39 -11.55 -6.88 8.36
CA GLU A 39 -11.16 -5.55 8.83
C GLU A 39 -11.98 -5.12 10.05
N ALA A 40 -13.29 -5.30 9.98
CA ALA A 40 -14.23 -4.95 11.04
C ALA A 40 -13.95 -5.77 12.32
N GLU A 41 -13.76 -7.08 12.15
CA GLU A 41 -13.65 -8.00 13.28
C GLU A 41 -12.22 -8.07 13.85
N PHE A 42 -11.19 -7.99 13.00
CA PHE A 42 -9.84 -8.37 13.42
C PHE A 42 -8.77 -7.32 13.16
N TRP A 43 -8.65 -6.78 11.94
CA TRP A 43 -7.42 -6.08 11.56
C TRP A 43 -7.25 -4.73 12.27
N ILE A 44 -8.34 -3.99 12.50
CA ILE A 44 -8.29 -2.75 13.29
C ILE A 44 -7.76 -3.06 14.69
N GLU A 45 -8.43 -3.96 15.41
CA GLU A 45 -8.11 -4.20 16.81
C GLU A 45 -6.74 -4.87 17.00
N ARG A 46 -6.38 -5.84 16.15
CA ARG A 46 -5.06 -6.47 16.22
C ARG A 46 -3.94 -5.49 15.88
N SER A 47 -4.13 -4.58 14.92
CA SER A 47 -3.11 -3.54 14.64
C SER A 47 -2.91 -2.61 15.83
N ARG A 48 -3.98 -2.28 16.57
CA ARG A 48 -3.91 -1.48 17.80
C ARG A 48 -3.17 -2.21 18.92
N GLN A 49 -3.50 -3.47 19.18
CA GLN A 49 -2.80 -4.30 20.17
C GLN A 49 -1.32 -4.44 19.84
N PHE A 50 -1.00 -4.66 18.56
CA PHE A 50 0.37 -4.75 18.08
C PHE A 50 1.14 -3.47 18.38
N TRP A 51 0.51 -2.32 18.08
CA TRP A 51 1.11 -1.02 18.34
C TRP A 51 1.33 -0.77 19.84
N GLN A 52 0.36 -1.10 20.69
CA GLN A 52 0.48 -0.96 22.15
C GLN A 52 1.60 -1.82 22.71
N ALA A 53 1.72 -3.08 22.26
CA ALA A 53 2.81 -3.98 22.62
C ALA A 53 4.19 -3.39 22.23
N MET A 54 4.30 -2.83 21.02
CA MET A 54 5.53 -2.14 20.59
C MET A 54 5.86 -0.92 21.46
N GLN A 55 4.88 -0.10 21.80
CA GLN A 55 5.08 1.08 22.66
C GLN A 55 5.51 0.68 24.09
N ALA A 56 4.98 -0.41 24.61
CA ALA A 56 5.33 -0.95 25.93
C ALA A 56 6.69 -1.66 25.95
N GLY A 57 7.31 -1.90 24.79
CA GLY A 57 8.53 -2.71 24.67
C GLY A 57 8.30 -4.21 24.92
N ASP A 58 7.04 -4.65 25.01
CA ASP A 58 6.67 -6.06 25.16
C ASP A 58 6.52 -6.71 23.79
N TYR A 59 7.66 -7.08 23.18
CA TYR A 59 7.66 -7.73 21.88
C TYR A 59 7.00 -9.11 21.91
N GLY A 60 6.91 -9.77 23.08
CA GLY A 60 6.20 -11.04 23.22
C GLY A 60 4.70 -10.89 22.96
N ALA A 61 4.12 -9.79 23.44
CA ALA A 61 2.71 -9.45 23.21
C ALA A 61 2.37 -9.09 21.75
N THR A 62 3.36 -8.95 20.85
CA THR A 62 3.10 -8.75 19.42
C THR A 62 2.59 -10.01 18.71
N ALA A 63 2.74 -11.18 19.34
CA ALA A 63 2.21 -12.46 18.86
C ALA A 63 0.71 -12.61 19.20
N ILE A 64 -0.14 -11.83 18.52
CA ILE A 64 -1.57 -11.69 18.86
C ILE A 64 -2.40 -12.91 18.42
N SER A 65 -2.17 -13.39 17.20
CA SER A 65 -2.91 -14.49 16.59
C SER A 65 -2.06 -15.13 15.49
N THR A 66 -2.46 -16.31 15.00
CA THR A 66 -1.77 -16.99 13.90
C THR A 66 -1.88 -16.24 12.57
N HIS A 67 -2.84 -15.32 12.45
CA HIS A 67 -3.03 -14.46 11.28
C HIS A 67 -3.73 -13.15 11.69
N PRO A 68 -3.61 -12.06 10.92
CA PRO A 68 -2.74 -11.91 9.74
C PRO A 68 -1.26 -11.81 10.13
N GLY A 69 -0.37 -11.80 9.14
CA GLY A 69 1.07 -11.73 9.37
C GLY A 69 1.54 -10.39 9.95
N VAL A 70 2.77 -10.39 10.49
CA VAL A 70 3.40 -9.21 11.11
C VAL A 70 3.43 -8.00 10.16
N THR A 71 3.65 -8.21 8.86
CA THR A 71 3.66 -7.12 7.87
C THR A 71 2.29 -6.45 7.73
N THR A 72 1.19 -7.19 7.84
CA THR A 72 -0.16 -6.62 7.87
C THR A 72 -0.36 -5.77 9.12
N MET A 73 0.14 -6.22 10.28
CA MET A 73 0.08 -5.44 11.52
C MET A 73 0.90 -4.16 11.42
N TRP A 74 2.08 -4.20 10.78
CA TRP A 74 2.87 -3.01 10.50
C TRP A 74 2.12 -2.02 9.62
N SER A 75 1.50 -2.49 8.53
CA SER A 75 0.69 -1.62 7.67
C SER A 75 -0.43 -0.94 8.45
N GLY A 76 -1.18 -1.70 9.24
CA GLY A 76 -2.27 -1.14 10.04
C GLY A 76 -1.80 -0.14 11.10
N MET A 77 -0.75 -0.50 11.84
CA MET A 77 -0.11 0.36 12.84
C MET A 77 0.40 1.68 12.22
N LEU A 78 1.13 1.61 11.10
CA LEU A 78 1.67 2.81 10.44
C LEU A 78 0.55 3.75 9.99
N GLY A 79 -0.59 3.21 9.55
CA GLY A 79 -1.75 4.00 9.19
C GLY A 79 -2.37 4.70 10.40
N MET A 80 -2.48 4.01 11.53
CA MET A 80 -2.94 4.59 12.80
C MET A 80 -1.99 5.69 13.29
N MET A 81 -0.67 5.45 13.27
CA MET A 81 0.35 6.43 13.65
C MET A 81 0.27 7.69 12.77
N LEU A 82 0.15 7.52 11.45
CA LEU A 82 0.03 8.64 10.52
C LEU A 82 -1.25 9.45 10.79
N ARG A 83 -2.38 8.77 10.99
CA ARG A 83 -3.65 9.41 11.35
C ARG A 83 -3.51 10.21 12.64
N GLU A 84 -2.97 9.63 13.70
CA GLU A 84 -2.78 10.32 14.98
C GLU A 84 -1.86 11.53 14.82
N TRP A 85 -0.75 11.38 14.10
CA TRP A 85 0.13 12.51 13.79
C TRP A 85 -0.63 13.64 13.08
N LEU A 86 -1.45 13.35 12.06
CA LEU A 86 -2.26 14.35 11.37
C LEU A 86 -3.29 15.05 12.28
N PHE A 87 -3.85 14.34 13.26
CA PHE A 87 -4.67 14.95 14.32
C PHE A 87 -3.86 15.89 15.21
N THR A 88 -2.65 15.47 15.63
CA THR A 88 -1.78 16.35 16.45
C THR A 88 -1.38 17.64 15.73
N GLN A 89 -1.30 17.60 14.38
CA GLN A 89 -1.01 18.77 13.56
C GLN A 89 -2.26 19.64 13.26
N GLY A 90 -3.46 19.23 13.71
CA GLY A 90 -4.72 19.93 13.43
C GLY A 90 -5.20 19.84 11.98
N ILE A 91 -4.60 18.97 11.16
CA ILE A 91 -5.00 18.74 9.76
C ILE A 91 -6.32 17.98 9.72
N LEU A 92 -6.45 16.97 10.58
CA LEU A 92 -7.69 16.23 10.80
C LEU A 92 -8.38 16.79 12.05
N GLN A 93 -9.68 17.06 11.93
CA GLN A 93 -10.47 17.68 13.01
C GLN A 93 -11.58 16.78 13.53
N THR A 94 -12.02 15.81 12.74
CA THR A 94 -13.13 14.90 13.06
C THR A 94 -12.65 13.47 13.06
N ASP A 95 -12.97 12.75 14.13
CA ASP A 95 -12.78 11.30 14.17
C ASP A 95 -13.99 10.58 13.57
N SER A 96 -13.72 9.61 12.70
CA SER A 96 -14.74 8.76 12.10
C SER A 96 -14.15 7.41 11.73
N LEU A 97 -14.99 6.38 11.73
CA LEU A 97 -14.60 5.04 11.28
C LEU A 97 -14.09 5.06 9.82
N VAL A 98 -14.71 5.87 8.95
CA VAL A 98 -14.26 6.05 7.56
C VAL A 98 -12.82 6.55 7.52
N LEU A 99 -12.49 7.57 8.31
CA LEU A 99 -11.14 8.12 8.38
C LEU A 99 -10.13 7.10 8.94
N LEU A 100 -10.53 6.32 9.94
CA LEU A 100 -9.71 5.23 10.47
C LEU A 100 -9.38 4.20 9.38
N LEU A 101 -10.39 3.70 8.67
CA LEU A 101 -10.22 2.73 7.58
C LEU A 101 -9.36 3.28 6.45
N THR A 102 -9.60 4.53 6.04
CA THR A 102 -8.82 5.20 4.99
C THR A 102 -7.34 5.20 5.34
N TRP A 103 -6.97 5.73 6.51
CA TRP A 103 -5.57 5.84 6.88
C TRP A 103 -4.91 4.49 7.19
N GLN A 104 -5.67 3.52 7.72
CA GLN A 104 -5.15 2.17 7.97
C GLN A 104 -4.77 1.43 6.67
N ARG A 105 -5.47 1.70 5.57
CA ARG A 105 -5.20 1.08 4.26
C ARG A 105 -4.11 1.77 3.45
N VAL A 106 -3.85 3.07 3.68
CA VAL A 106 -2.85 3.83 2.92
C VAL A 106 -1.49 3.10 2.85
N PRO A 107 -0.90 2.61 3.96
CA PRO A 107 0.36 1.88 3.89
C PRO A 107 0.30 0.62 3.02
N ALA A 108 -0.80 -0.14 3.09
CA ALA A 108 -0.98 -1.33 2.26
C ALA A 108 -1.06 -0.97 0.76
N VAL A 109 -1.80 0.08 0.41
CA VAL A 109 -1.89 0.59 -0.97
C VAL A 109 -0.52 1.03 -1.50
N LEU A 110 0.29 1.69 -0.66
CA LEU A 110 1.65 2.11 -1.02
C LEU A 110 2.58 0.90 -1.22
N VAL A 111 2.53 -0.09 -0.33
CA VAL A 111 3.30 -1.33 -0.46
C VAL A 111 2.91 -2.09 -1.72
N HIS A 112 1.62 -2.19 -2.02
CA HIS A 112 1.12 -2.84 -3.23
C HIS A 112 1.62 -2.13 -4.50
N THR A 113 1.51 -0.79 -4.54
CA THR A 113 2.01 0.01 -5.67
C THR A 113 3.52 -0.16 -5.85
N ALA A 114 4.30 -0.11 -4.76
CA ALA A 114 5.73 -0.36 -4.80
C ALA A 114 6.05 -1.78 -5.29
N GLY A 115 5.27 -2.78 -4.86
CA GLY A 115 5.35 -4.17 -5.31
C GLY A 115 5.18 -4.32 -6.82
N ILE A 116 4.20 -3.63 -7.42
CA ILE A 116 3.99 -3.62 -8.88
C ILE A 116 5.17 -2.97 -9.60
N LEU A 117 5.67 -1.82 -9.12
CA LEU A 117 6.80 -1.13 -9.74
C LEU A 117 8.08 -1.96 -9.68
N LEU A 118 8.33 -2.59 -8.53
CA LEU A 118 9.43 -3.54 -8.37
C LEU A 118 9.24 -4.78 -9.25
N GLY A 119 8.02 -5.30 -9.31
CA GLY A 119 7.63 -6.41 -10.16
C GLY A 119 7.91 -6.11 -11.64
N TYR A 120 7.50 -4.95 -12.13
CA TYR A 120 7.82 -4.48 -13.47
C TYR A 120 9.34 -4.43 -13.70
N TYR A 121 10.09 -3.84 -12.75
CA TYR A 121 11.54 -3.78 -12.84
C TYR A 121 12.19 -5.17 -12.95
N LEU A 122 11.72 -6.14 -12.16
CA LEU A 122 12.20 -7.52 -12.18
C LEU A 122 11.79 -8.24 -13.47
N LEU A 123 10.54 -8.07 -13.92
CA LEU A 123 10.05 -8.65 -15.18
C LEU A 123 10.85 -8.14 -16.38
N ARG A 124 11.27 -6.88 -16.37
CA ARG A 124 12.13 -6.30 -17.43
C ARG A 124 13.51 -6.97 -17.54
N ARG A 125 13.95 -7.70 -16.51
CA ARG A 125 15.20 -8.48 -16.55
C ARG A 125 15.06 -9.83 -17.24
N ILE A 126 13.83 -10.33 -17.41
CA ILE A 126 13.55 -11.68 -17.93
C ILE A 126 12.73 -11.63 -19.23
N LEU A 127 11.88 -10.62 -19.39
CA LEU A 127 10.93 -10.49 -20.50
C LEU A 127 11.20 -9.24 -21.37
N PRO A 128 10.77 -9.27 -22.65
CA PRO A 128 10.72 -8.09 -23.49
C PRO A 128 9.90 -6.96 -22.85
N ALA A 129 10.25 -5.71 -23.19
CA ALA A 129 9.66 -4.51 -22.57
C ALA A 129 8.13 -4.46 -22.64
N SER A 130 7.58 -4.80 -23.81
CA SER A 130 6.15 -4.82 -24.07
C SER A 130 5.43 -5.86 -23.22
N VAL A 131 6.00 -7.06 -23.10
CA VAL A 131 5.41 -8.16 -22.32
C VAL A 131 5.46 -7.84 -20.83
N ALA A 132 6.60 -7.34 -20.32
CA ALA A 132 6.72 -6.92 -18.93
C ALA A 132 5.75 -5.78 -18.59
N MET A 133 5.57 -4.81 -19.49
CA MET A 133 4.62 -3.71 -19.32
C MET A 133 3.18 -4.22 -19.29
N LEU A 134 2.80 -5.06 -20.24
CA LEU A 134 1.45 -5.65 -20.27
C LEU A 134 1.16 -6.45 -18.99
N ALA A 135 2.10 -7.28 -18.55
CA ALA A 135 1.97 -8.03 -17.31
C ALA A 135 1.81 -7.12 -16.09
N ALA A 136 2.61 -6.06 -15.98
CA ALA A 136 2.51 -5.11 -14.87
C ALA A 136 1.21 -4.29 -14.91
N LEU A 137 0.70 -3.94 -16.10
CA LEU A 137 -0.59 -3.26 -16.24
C LEU A 137 -1.76 -4.17 -15.85
N LEU A 138 -1.73 -5.45 -16.25
CA LEU A 138 -2.72 -6.44 -15.83
C LEU A 138 -2.71 -6.64 -14.32
N TRP A 139 -1.52 -6.70 -13.71
CA TRP A 139 -1.40 -6.75 -12.26
C TRP A 139 -1.88 -5.47 -11.58
N ALA A 140 -1.55 -4.29 -12.11
CA ALA A 140 -2.03 -3.02 -11.57
C ALA A 140 -3.56 -2.88 -11.64
N ALA A 141 -4.18 -3.44 -12.67
CA ALA A 141 -5.63 -3.46 -12.86
C ALA A 141 -6.35 -4.59 -12.12
N ASP A 142 -5.62 -5.49 -11.44
CA ASP A 142 -6.22 -6.52 -10.60
C ASP A 142 -7.06 -5.84 -9.49
N PRO A 143 -8.34 -6.21 -9.33
CA PRO A 143 -9.22 -5.57 -8.34
C PRO A 143 -8.89 -5.98 -6.90
N LEU A 144 -8.03 -6.99 -6.71
CA LEU A 144 -7.62 -7.43 -5.39
C LEU A 144 -6.54 -6.50 -4.83
N LEU A 145 -6.69 -6.22 -3.54
CA LEU A 145 -5.68 -5.61 -2.69
C LEU A 145 -5.15 -6.67 -1.73
#